data_AF-A0A7C4ARY8-F1
#
_entry.id   AF-A0A7C4ARY8-F1
#
_cell.length_a   1.000
_cell.length_b   1.000
_cell.length_c   1.000
_cell.angle_alpha   90.00
_cell.angle_beta   90.00
_cell.angle_gamma   90.00
#
_symmetry.space_group_name_H-M   'P 1'
#
loop_
_entity.id
_entity.type
_entity.pdbx_description
1 polymer ?
#
loop_
_entity_poly.entity_id
_entity_poly.type
_entity_poly.pdbx_seq_one_letter_code
_entity_poly.pdbx_strand_id
1 'polypeptide(L)'
;MNRVQGKLWLFIIVLLIAGLCAWTLVPAARQKPAAKPPSFLGPITADTTGWAAAQLDEGKDLYLSSNYLFQNAKLRAQKVLMEYETNTLLPSLMEAMDALKQTGLQGQALAFVEAARKLLDPDAAVDSSVAADVDACVQGFMNDPRNVPRGHYTTSEELKRYFRGMQFLSKATFDVKVNKEWFVQSQYMLFPFDAVEPICRVLSDPANAELKERLDLIASFYSFLVGPPDMPTFRELLKDNLKIDRAAILAYARTKGIPRINKAMGVGVQFFGERFTPTQQVVDALSQTFLAQDTEVNRQKAFEILRMKHVLQGLTKGKKKVAGLIGQKGGPPGSLDSYYGLCVAIIGTMIAPEQGNYGLNGAAAALTALAEQTILVTKESALIVKGAPLVKETKKKPGRIWVQRGIEKFLNQLSQAEKKLYEACGVQWDGQPYRYLSEASRSGKPLPSDSEKGAVLTQFAGHLMLDPTVIVDAFFYSVRRDSAFLQWAIGPFETAYDLPNKTKAVGMELVFFEGWNDELLPGAQKPITNEEWREQFANGHYTRLHTYAPLNK
;
A
#
# COMPACT_ATOMS: atom_id res chain seq x y z
N MET A 1 52.82 18.52 -27.65
CA MET A 1 52.15 18.98 -26.39
C MET A 1 50.76 18.32 -26.13
N ASN A 2 50.42 17.18 -26.74
CA ASN A 2 49.01 16.95 -27.13
C ASN A 2 48.12 16.27 -26.06
N ARG A 3 48.65 15.91 -24.87
CA ARG A 3 47.84 15.31 -23.78
C ARG A 3 47.19 16.30 -22.82
N VAL A 4 47.66 17.56 -22.75
CA VAL A 4 47.09 18.57 -21.83
C VAL A 4 45.86 19.24 -22.45
N GLN A 5 45.94 19.66 -23.72
CA GLN A 5 44.80 20.30 -24.42
C GLN A 5 43.57 19.39 -24.49
N GLY A 6 43.73 18.08 -24.72
CA GLY A 6 42.62 17.14 -24.77
C GLY A 6 41.83 17.04 -23.45
N LYS A 7 42.52 17.10 -22.30
CA LYS A 7 41.85 17.14 -20.98
C LYS A 7 41.14 18.47 -20.74
N LEU A 8 41.72 19.60 -21.17
CA LEU A 8 41.11 20.91 -21.02
C LEU A 8 39.82 21.03 -21.87
N TRP A 9 39.85 20.56 -23.12
CA TRP A 9 38.65 20.50 -23.97
C TRP A 9 37.56 19.60 -23.40
N LEU A 10 37.90 18.42 -22.87
CA LEU A 10 36.92 17.55 -22.23
C LEU A 10 36.28 18.20 -20.99
N PHE A 11 37.07 18.92 -20.18
CA PHE A 11 36.57 19.64 -19.00
C PHE A 11 35.66 20.83 -19.38
N ILE A 12 36.01 21.58 -20.44
CA ILE A 12 35.18 22.67 -20.98
C ILE A 12 33.87 22.12 -21.56
N ILE A 13 33.90 20.99 -22.28
CA ILE A 13 32.69 20.34 -22.81
C ILE A 13 31.80 19.85 -21.65
N VAL A 14 32.36 19.23 -20.61
CA VAL A 14 31.59 18.82 -19.41
C VAL A 14 31.00 20.02 -18.69
N LEU A 15 31.72 21.15 -18.57
CA LEU A 15 31.18 22.38 -17.97
C LEU A 15 30.09 23.04 -18.83
N LEU A 16 30.22 23.03 -20.16
CA LEU A 16 29.18 23.51 -21.07
C LEU A 16 27.92 22.63 -21.03
N ILE A 17 28.08 21.31 -20.98
CA ILE A 17 26.97 20.37 -20.79
C ILE A 17 26.33 20.57 -19.42
N ALA A 18 27.11 20.72 -18.34
CA ALA A 18 26.59 21.02 -17.01
C ALA A 18 25.83 22.37 -16.97
N GLY A 19 26.32 23.39 -17.69
CA GLY A 19 25.65 24.67 -17.86
C GLY A 19 24.33 24.57 -18.63
N LEU A 20 24.29 23.79 -19.72
CA LEU A 20 23.09 23.54 -20.52
C LEU A 20 22.06 22.67 -19.77
N CYS A 21 22.51 21.71 -18.96
CA CYS A 21 21.67 20.98 -18.02
C CYS A 21 21.12 21.91 -16.90
N ALA A 22 21.92 22.84 -16.40
CA ALA A 22 21.47 23.86 -15.44
C ALA A 22 20.50 24.89 -16.08
N TRP A 23 20.59 25.15 -17.38
CA TRP A 23 19.63 25.99 -18.11
C TRP A 23 18.37 25.26 -18.58
N THR A 24 18.38 23.92 -18.63
CA THR A 24 17.17 23.11 -18.85
C THR A 24 16.43 22.76 -17.54
N LEU A 25 16.99 23.11 -16.38
CA LEU A 25 16.21 23.44 -15.18
C LEU A 25 15.48 24.79 -15.38
N VAL A 26 14.53 24.80 -16.32
CA VAL A 26 13.50 25.84 -16.42
C VAL A 26 12.93 26.05 -15.02
N PRO A 27 12.87 27.29 -14.50
CA PRO A 27 12.43 27.52 -13.14
C PRO A 27 11.06 26.89 -12.94
N ALA A 28 10.95 26.04 -11.91
CA ALA A 28 9.71 25.35 -11.52
C ALA A 28 8.58 26.37 -11.60
N ALA A 29 7.66 26.17 -12.56
CA ALA A 29 6.89 27.26 -13.14
C ALA A 29 6.16 28.00 -12.02
N ARG A 30 6.64 29.21 -11.68
CA ARG A 30 6.11 30.00 -10.57
C ARG A 30 4.64 30.23 -10.83
N GLN A 31 3.80 29.39 -10.22
CA GLN A 31 2.37 29.54 -10.30
C GLN A 31 2.09 30.96 -9.82
N LYS A 32 1.41 31.76 -10.65
CA LYS A 32 0.61 32.83 -10.06
C LYS A 32 -0.30 32.10 -9.07
N PRO A 33 -0.18 32.35 -7.76
CA PRO A 33 -0.84 31.51 -6.76
C PRO A 33 -2.32 31.45 -7.09
N ALA A 34 -2.94 30.28 -6.86
CA ALA A 34 -4.37 30.12 -7.01
C ALA A 34 -5.07 31.30 -6.32
N ALA A 35 -6.04 31.92 -7.00
CA ALA A 35 -6.51 33.27 -6.65
C ALA A 35 -7.00 33.38 -5.20
N LYS A 36 -7.42 32.24 -4.64
CA LYS A 36 -7.41 31.91 -3.21
C LYS A 36 -6.95 30.45 -3.04
N PRO A 37 -6.52 30.03 -1.84
CA PRO A 37 -6.41 28.60 -1.52
C PRO A 37 -7.77 27.88 -1.67
N PRO A 38 -7.76 26.56 -1.93
CA PRO A 38 -8.98 25.75 -1.98
C PRO A 38 -9.76 25.83 -0.67
N SER A 39 -11.09 25.79 -0.76
CA SER A 39 -11.98 25.85 0.40
C SER A 39 -12.71 24.51 0.57
N PHE A 40 -12.31 23.74 1.60
CA PHE A 40 -13.00 22.52 2.02
C PHE A 40 -14.43 22.85 2.44
N LEU A 41 -15.42 22.16 1.88
CA LEU A 41 -16.84 22.36 2.15
C LEU A 41 -17.38 21.35 3.18
N GLY A 42 -16.99 20.07 3.04
CA GLY A 42 -17.39 18.99 3.93
C GLY A 42 -16.90 17.63 3.45
N PRO A 43 -16.99 16.57 4.28
CA PRO A 43 -16.68 15.21 3.87
C PRO A 43 -17.63 14.72 2.79
N ILE A 44 -17.15 13.89 1.86
CA ILE A 44 -18.00 13.19 0.88
C ILE A 44 -18.46 11.87 1.52
N THR A 45 -19.75 11.74 1.83
CA THR A 45 -20.28 10.73 2.78
C THR A 45 -21.23 9.68 2.22
N ALA A 46 -21.62 9.76 0.94
CA ALA A 46 -22.56 8.82 0.32
C ALA A 46 -21.85 7.65 -0.40
N ASP A 47 -22.61 6.62 -0.81
CA ASP A 47 -22.12 5.66 -1.80
C ASP A 47 -21.97 6.36 -3.16
N THR A 48 -20.72 6.55 -3.59
CA THR A 48 -20.36 7.70 -4.43
C THR A 48 -19.76 7.35 -5.79
N THR A 49 -20.07 6.15 -6.28
CA THR A 49 -19.94 5.80 -7.70
C THR A 49 -20.70 6.84 -8.53
N GLY A 50 -19.97 7.69 -9.24
CA GLY A 50 -20.54 8.76 -10.06
C GLY A 50 -20.84 10.09 -9.36
N TRP A 51 -20.28 10.38 -8.17
CA TRP A 51 -20.39 11.74 -7.58
C TRP A 51 -20.02 12.85 -8.57
N ALA A 52 -18.90 12.67 -9.29
CA ALA A 52 -18.41 13.61 -10.28
C ALA A 52 -19.29 13.69 -11.53
N ALA A 53 -19.91 12.58 -11.93
CA ALA A 53 -20.94 12.60 -12.97
C ALA A 53 -22.16 13.41 -12.49
N ALA A 54 -22.65 13.18 -11.27
CA ALA A 54 -23.75 13.96 -10.69
C ALA A 54 -23.43 15.48 -10.61
N GLN A 55 -22.18 15.88 -10.33
CA GLN A 55 -21.78 17.29 -10.40
C GLN A 55 -21.90 17.85 -11.83
N LEU A 56 -21.45 17.10 -12.84
CA LEU A 56 -21.56 17.48 -14.25
C LEU A 56 -23.02 17.48 -14.75
N ASP A 57 -23.85 16.54 -14.28
CA ASP A 57 -25.28 16.42 -14.55
C ASP A 57 -26.12 17.48 -13.81
N GLU A 58 -25.59 18.09 -12.76
CA GLU A 58 -26.09 19.33 -12.16
C GLU A 58 -25.67 20.58 -12.95
N GLY A 59 -24.77 20.45 -13.94
CA GLY A 59 -24.23 21.56 -14.73
C GLY A 59 -23.13 22.35 -14.00
N LYS A 60 -22.53 21.77 -12.95
CA LYS A 60 -21.37 22.35 -12.26
C LYS A 60 -20.10 22.12 -13.07
N ASP A 61 -19.13 23.02 -12.91
CA ASP A 61 -17.75 22.77 -13.34
C ASP A 61 -17.06 21.83 -12.35
N LEU A 62 -16.40 20.79 -12.87
CA LEU A 62 -15.66 19.80 -12.10
C LEU A 62 -14.16 20.10 -12.17
N TYR A 63 -13.45 19.99 -11.04
CA TYR A 63 -11.99 20.12 -10.97
C TYR A 63 -11.33 18.81 -10.54
N LEU A 64 -10.52 18.25 -11.45
CA LEU A 64 -9.73 17.05 -11.25
C LEU A 64 -8.31 17.44 -10.77
N SER A 65 -8.12 17.39 -9.45
CA SER A 65 -6.82 17.54 -8.78
C SER A 65 -5.95 16.29 -8.98
N SER A 66 -4.63 16.41 -8.80
CA SER A 66 -3.72 15.26 -8.76
C SER A 66 -4.12 14.26 -7.68
N ASN A 67 -4.63 14.75 -6.55
CA ASN A 67 -5.01 13.94 -5.41
C ASN A 67 -6.26 13.10 -5.73
N TYR A 68 -7.24 13.68 -6.42
CA TYR A 68 -8.42 12.94 -6.90
C TYR A 68 -8.06 11.90 -7.97
N LEU A 69 -7.25 12.27 -8.96
CA LEU A 69 -6.83 11.36 -10.03
C LEU A 69 -5.98 10.19 -9.50
N PHE A 70 -5.14 10.43 -8.48
CA PHE A 70 -4.41 9.37 -7.78
C PHE A 70 -5.35 8.39 -7.06
N GLN A 71 -6.30 8.91 -6.28
CA GLN A 71 -7.27 8.11 -5.52
C GLN A 71 -8.14 7.23 -6.42
N ASN A 72 -8.53 7.71 -7.60
CA ASN A 72 -9.27 6.87 -8.54
C ASN A 72 -8.42 5.73 -9.12
N ALA A 73 -7.20 6.02 -9.57
CA ALA A 73 -6.28 5.00 -10.07
C ALA A 73 -6.00 3.93 -9.00
N LYS A 74 -5.88 4.34 -7.73
CA LYS A 74 -5.80 3.45 -6.56
C LYS A 74 -7.01 2.51 -6.48
N LEU A 75 -8.23 3.03 -6.52
CA LEU A 75 -9.45 2.23 -6.35
C LEU A 75 -9.74 1.33 -7.57
N ARG A 76 -9.39 1.78 -8.78
CA ARG A 76 -9.41 0.96 -10.01
C ARG A 76 -8.44 -0.22 -9.92
N ALA A 77 -7.18 0.05 -9.58
CA ALA A 77 -6.17 -0.98 -9.41
C ALA A 77 -6.56 -1.99 -8.31
N GLN A 78 -7.03 -1.50 -7.15
CA GLN A 78 -7.49 -2.35 -6.05
C GLN A 78 -8.62 -3.30 -6.48
N LYS A 79 -9.59 -2.83 -7.28
CA LYS A 79 -10.65 -3.69 -7.83
C LYS A 79 -10.09 -4.81 -8.71
N VAL A 80 -9.15 -4.50 -9.61
CA VAL A 80 -8.50 -5.51 -10.47
C VAL A 80 -7.71 -6.53 -9.65
N LEU A 81 -7.01 -6.09 -8.60
CA LEU A 81 -6.31 -6.99 -7.68
C LEU A 81 -7.27 -7.95 -6.98
N MET A 82 -8.36 -7.45 -6.38
CA MET A 82 -9.37 -8.27 -5.73
C MET A 82 -10.00 -9.31 -6.67
N GLU A 83 -10.30 -8.91 -7.91
CA GLU A 83 -10.88 -9.81 -8.92
C GLU A 83 -9.88 -10.93 -9.28
N TYR A 84 -8.59 -10.64 -9.35
CA TYR A 84 -7.54 -11.64 -9.60
C TYR A 84 -7.25 -12.53 -8.36
N GLU A 85 -7.23 -11.95 -7.17
CA GLU A 85 -7.10 -12.66 -5.89
C GLU A 85 -8.26 -13.66 -5.71
N THR A 86 -9.50 -13.23 -5.96
CA THR A 86 -10.71 -14.07 -5.82
C THR A 86 -10.78 -15.15 -6.90
N ASN A 87 -10.63 -14.78 -8.18
CA ASN A 87 -10.95 -15.67 -9.31
C ASN A 87 -9.75 -16.46 -9.83
N THR A 88 -8.54 -16.25 -9.32
CA THR A 88 -7.33 -16.95 -9.78
C THR A 88 -6.47 -17.43 -8.62
N LEU A 89 -6.10 -16.56 -7.68
CA LEU A 89 -5.12 -16.93 -6.65
C LEU A 89 -5.71 -17.74 -5.50
N LEU A 90 -6.94 -17.47 -5.05
CA LEU A 90 -7.61 -18.28 -4.03
C LEU A 90 -7.83 -19.73 -4.50
N PRO A 91 -8.43 -20.03 -5.68
CA PRO A 91 -8.52 -21.39 -6.21
C PRO A 91 -7.14 -22.05 -6.34
N SER A 92 -6.16 -21.35 -6.94
CA SER A 92 -4.80 -21.87 -7.10
C SER A 92 -4.13 -22.22 -5.77
N LEU A 93 -4.43 -21.47 -4.71
CA LEU A 93 -3.89 -21.69 -3.36
C LEU A 93 -4.59 -22.85 -2.64
N MET A 94 -5.91 -22.95 -2.76
CA MET A 94 -6.68 -24.09 -2.22
C MET A 94 -6.23 -25.39 -2.86
N GLU A 95 -6.17 -25.45 -4.20
CA GLU A 95 -5.69 -26.61 -4.96
C GLU A 95 -4.24 -26.97 -4.60
N ALA A 96 -3.36 -25.97 -4.38
CA ALA A 96 -1.98 -26.21 -3.93
C ALA A 96 -1.89 -26.81 -2.52
N MET A 97 -2.73 -26.35 -1.57
CA MET A 97 -2.74 -26.91 -0.22
C MET A 97 -3.39 -28.31 -0.17
N ASP A 98 -4.40 -28.56 -1.00
CA ASP A 98 -5.00 -29.90 -1.18
C ASP A 98 -3.99 -30.88 -1.78
N ALA A 99 -3.25 -30.50 -2.82
CA ALA A 99 -2.20 -31.31 -3.41
C ALA A 99 -1.08 -31.64 -2.41
N LEU A 100 -0.63 -30.65 -1.62
CA LEU A 100 0.32 -30.90 -0.51
C LEU A 100 -0.20 -31.94 0.48
N LYS A 101 -1.46 -31.84 0.90
CA LYS A 101 -2.10 -32.80 1.83
C LYS A 101 -2.21 -34.21 1.23
N GLN A 102 -2.42 -34.32 -0.08
CA GLN A 102 -2.47 -35.61 -0.79
C GLN A 102 -1.11 -36.31 -0.92
N THR A 103 0.02 -35.59 -0.77
CA THR A 103 1.37 -36.19 -0.90
C THR A 103 1.83 -37.06 0.27
N GLY A 104 1.00 -37.24 1.30
CA GLY A 104 1.32 -38.12 2.45
C GLY A 104 2.29 -37.50 3.46
N LEU A 105 2.30 -36.17 3.59
CA LEU A 105 2.96 -35.47 4.69
C LEU A 105 2.46 -35.98 6.06
N GLN A 106 3.30 -35.90 7.09
CA GLN A 106 2.98 -36.37 8.44
C GLN A 106 3.41 -35.37 9.53
N GLY A 107 2.82 -35.51 10.72
CA GLY A 107 3.17 -34.72 11.90
C GLY A 107 3.09 -33.21 11.67
N GLN A 108 4.09 -32.47 12.14
CA GLN A 108 4.10 -31.00 12.10
C GLN A 108 4.11 -30.41 10.66
N ALA A 109 4.59 -31.16 9.67
CA ALA A 109 4.47 -30.77 8.26
C ALA A 109 3.03 -30.87 7.75
N LEU A 110 2.30 -31.93 8.15
CA LEU A 110 0.88 -32.08 7.85
C LEU A 110 0.03 -31.07 8.63
N ALA A 111 0.30 -30.87 9.92
CA ALA A 111 -0.42 -29.90 10.75
C ALA A 111 -0.32 -28.47 10.20
N PHE A 112 0.86 -28.06 9.70
CA PHE A 112 1.03 -26.79 9.00
C PHE A 112 0.14 -26.65 7.76
N VAL A 113 0.14 -27.66 6.88
CA VAL A 113 -0.68 -27.65 5.65
C VAL A 113 -2.17 -27.70 5.98
N GLU A 114 -2.59 -28.53 6.92
CA GLU A 114 -4.00 -28.65 7.33
C GLU A 114 -4.52 -27.38 8.02
N ALA A 115 -3.70 -26.68 8.80
CA ALA A 115 -4.05 -25.36 9.33
C ALA A 115 -4.24 -24.33 8.21
N ALA A 116 -3.37 -24.33 7.19
CA ALA A 116 -3.56 -23.47 6.01
C ALA A 116 -4.84 -23.82 5.24
N ARG A 117 -5.12 -25.12 5.01
CA ARG A 117 -6.37 -25.60 4.40
C ARG A 117 -7.58 -25.14 5.18
N LYS A 118 -7.60 -25.31 6.51
CA LYS A 118 -8.74 -24.96 7.37
C LYS A 118 -8.99 -23.44 7.48
N LEU A 119 -7.97 -22.61 7.23
CA LEU A 119 -8.10 -21.15 7.16
C LEU A 119 -8.61 -20.65 5.79
N LEU A 120 -8.32 -21.39 4.71
CA LEU A 120 -8.85 -21.15 3.35
C LEU A 120 -10.27 -21.71 3.18
N ASP A 121 -10.54 -22.87 3.78
CA ASP A 121 -11.84 -23.51 3.80
C ASP A 121 -12.19 -24.02 5.21
N PRO A 122 -13.03 -23.29 5.96
CA PRO A 122 -13.48 -23.70 7.29
C PRO A 122 -14.18 -25.06 7.33
N ASP A 123 -14.73 -25.54 6.21
CA ASP A 123 -15.44 -26.81 6.11
C ASP A 123 -14.52 -27.99 5.78
N ALA A 124 -13.26 -27.73 5.41
CA ALA A 124 -12.30 -28.76 4.99
C ALA A 124 -12.08 -29.85 6.05
N ALA A 125 -12.10 -31.11 5.62
CA ALA A 125 -11.76 -32.25 6.46
C ALA A 125 -10.26 -32.29 6.78
N VAL A 126 -9.95 -32.34 8.08
CA VAL A 126 -8.60 -32.41 8.66
C VAL A 126 -8.30 -33.85 9.06
N ASP A 127 -7.07 -34.31 8.84
CA ASP A 127 -6.61 -35.64 9.27
C ASP A 127 -6.60 -35.78 10.80
N SER A 128 -7.16 -36.88 11.30
CA SER A 128 -7.35 -37.13 12.74
C SER A 128 -6.02 -37.27 13.51
N SER A 129 -4.91 -37.56 12.84
CA SER A 129 -3.58 -37.63 13.46
C SER A 129 -3.00 -36.27 13.86
N VAL A 130 -3.51 -35.17 13.29
CA VAL A 130 -3.07 -33.79 13.58
C VAL A 130 -4.19 -32.84 14.00
N ALA A 131 -5.45 -33.31 14.04
CA ALA A 131 -6.62 -32.46 14.28
C ALA A 131 -6.51 -31.56 15.53
N ALA A 132 -5.98 -32.07 16.65
CA ALA A 132 -5.81 -31.27 17.87
C ALA A 132 -4.80 -30.12 17.73
N ASP A 133 -3.69 -30.35 17.02
CA ASP A 133 -2.68 -29.32 16.73
C ASP A 133 -3.23 -28.27 15.75
N VAL A 134 -3.99 -28.74 14.75
CA VAL A 134 -4.65 -27.89 13.74
C VAL A 134 -5.71 -27.01 14.40
N ASP A 135 -6.60 -27.58 15.22
CA ASP A 135 -7.63 -26.81 15.94
C ASP A 135 -7.00 -25.80 16.90
N ALA A 136 -5.96 -26.18 17.66
CA ALA A 136 -5.24 -25.25 18.52
C ALA A 136 -4.57 -24.11 17.73
N CYS A 137 -3.97 -24.42 16.58
CA CYS A 137 -3.36 -23.44 15.69
C CYS A 137 -4.40 -22.48 15.08
N VAL A 138 -5.51 -23.01 14.54
CA VAL A 138 -6.57 -22.25 13.90
C VAL A 138 -7.33 -21.38 14.91
N GLN A 139 -7.66 -21.92 16.09
CA GLN A 139 -8.28 -21.14 17.16
C GLN A 139 -7.33 -20.06 17.69
N GLY A 140 -6.04 -20.37 17.87
CA GLY A 140 -5.03 -19.36 18.21
C GLY A 140 -4.98 -18.23 17.17
N PHE A 141 -4.94 -18.59 15.89
CA PHE A 141 -4.90 -17.65 14.77
C PHE A 141 -6.14 -16.76 14.70
N MET A 142 -7.34 -17.35 14.82
CA MET A 142 -8.63 -16.65 14.67
C MET A 142 -8.96 -15.73 15.85
N ASN A 143 -8.46 -16.02 17.06
CA ASN A 143 -8.65 -15.19 18.24
C ASN A 143 -7.63 -14.03 18.36
N ASP A 144 -6.67 -13.91 17.45
CA ASP A 144 -5.63 -12.87 17.49
C ASP A 144 -6.07 -11.61 16.69
N PRO A 145 -6.16 -10.42 17.30
CA PRO A 145 -6.61 -9.19 16.62
C PRO A 145 -5.69 -8.73 15.49
N ARG A 146 -4.49 -9.32 15.37
CA ARG A 146 -3.52 -9.06 14.28
C ARG A 146 -3.80 -9.90 13.02
N ASN A 147 -4.67 -10.92 13.14
CA ASN A 147 -5.13 -11.78 12.05
C ASN A 147 -6.60 -11.56 11.67
N VAL A 148 -7.27 -10.58 12.29
CA VAL A 148 -8.58 -10.11 11.85
C VAL A 148 -8.43 -9.41 10.48
N PRO A 149 -9.24 -9.76 9.46
CA PRO A 149 -9.40 -8.96 8.25
C PRO A 149 -9.99 -7.59 8.59
N ARG A 150 -9.19 -6.53 8.40
CA ARG A 150 -9.57 -5.11 8.54
C ARG A 150 -8.86 -4.25 7.51
N GLY A 151 -9.37 -3.04 7.32
CA GLY A 151 -9.99 -2.72 6.04
C GLY A 151 -11.51 -2.90 6.16
N HIS A 152 -12.28 -3.31 5.15
CA HIS A 152 -11.81 -3.66 3.81
C HIS A 152 -12.62 -4.89 3.18
N TYR A 153 -12.00 -6.10 2.99
CA TYR A 153 -12.43 -7.42 2.40
C TYR A 153 -13.56 -8.05 3.23
N THR A 154 -13.92 -7.39 4.32
CA THR A 154 -15.23 -7.51 4.93
C THR A 154 -16.36 -7.66 3.88
N THR A 155 -16.19 -7.13 2.65
CA THR A 155 -16.96 -7.45 1.42
C THR A 155 -17.33 -8.91 1.17
N SER A 156 -16.45 -9.90 1.33
CA SER A 156 -16.71 -11.27 0.82
C SER A 156 -16.03 -12.36 1.64
N GLU A 157 -16.65 -13.55 1.70
CA GLU A 157 -16.05 -14.69 2.44
C GLU A 157 -14.86 -15.29 1.70
N GLU A 158 -14.85 -15.26 0.37
CA GLU A 158 -13.71 -15.65 -0.47
C GLU A 158 -12.48 -14.80 -0.12
N LEU A 159 -12.64 -13.48 -0.06
CA LEU A 159 -11.57 -12.56 0.27
C LEU A 159 -11.15 -12.67 1.76
N LYS A 160 -12.07 -12.95 2.70
CA LYS A 160 -11.73 -13.26 4.10
C LYS A 160 -10.99 -14.60 4.25
N ARG A 161 -11.38 -15.64 3.51
CA ARG A 161 -10.68 -16.94 3.44
C ARG A 161 -9.27 -16.76 2.89
N TYR A 162 -9.15 -16.01 1.79
CA TYR A 162 -7.87 -15.70 1.16
C TYR A 162 -6.93 -14.91 2.07
N PHE A 163 -7.43 -13.89 2.78
CA PHE A 163 -6.70 -13.19 3.86
C PHE A 163 -6.10 -14.21 4.83
N ARG A 164 -6.92 -15.10 5.40
CA ARG A 164 -6.53 -15.98 6.51
C ARG A 164 -5.43 -16.95 6.06
N GLY A 165 -5.60 -17.59 4.89
CA GLY A 165 -4.59 -18.47 4.31
C GLY A 165 -3.28 -17.75 3.98
N MET A 166 -3.33 -16.61 3.27
CA MET A 166 -2.12 -15.86 2.91
C MET A 166 -1.40 -15.27 4.13
N GLN A 167 -2.14 -14.69 5.09
CA GLN A 167 -1.59 -14.16 6.34
C GLN A 167 -0.89 -15.27 7.14
N PHE A 168 -1.49 -16.46 7.24
CA PHE A 168 -0.84 -17.62 7.88
C PHE A 168 0.41 -18.07 7.12
N LEU A 169 0.31 -18.34 5.81
CA LEU A 169 1.44 -18.85 5.00
C LEU A 169 2.59 -17.84 4.83
N SER A 170 2.33 -16.54 5.02
CA SER A 170 3.39 -15.52 5.11
C SER A 170 4.04 -15.44 6.48
N LYS A 171 3.28 -15.55 7.58
CA LYS A 171 3.76 -15.29 8.96
C LYS A 171 4.21 -16.52 9.73
N ALA A 172 3.64 -17.69 9.43
CA ALA A 172 4.01 -18.95 10.04
C ALA A 172 5.49 -19.22 9.78
N THR A 173 6.24 -19.32 10.88
CA THR A 173 7.69 -19.29 10.89
C THR A 173 8.23 -20.60 11.44
N PHE A 174 9.06 -21.27 10.66
CA PHE A 174 9.80 -22.45 11.07
C PHE A 174 11.08 -22.00 11.80
N ASP A 175 11.20 -22.35 13.08
CA ASP A 175 12.23 -21.81 13.98
C ASP A 175 13.64 -22.34 13.64
N VAL A 176 14.46 -21.52 12.95
CA VAL A 176 15.89 -21.79 12.70
C VAL A 176 16.74 -21.35 13.88
N LYS A 177 16.55 -20.11 14.33
CA LYS A 177 17.09 -19.48 15.53
C LYS A 177 16.28 -18.22 15.88
N VAL A 178 15.02 -18.41 16.27
CA VAL A 178 14.09 -17.33 16.66
C VAL A 178 14.24 -16.98 18.14
N ASN A 179 14.30 -15.69 18.49
CA ASN A 179 14.21 -15.25 19.87
C ASN A 179 12.74 -15.07 20.26
N LYS A 180 12.22 -15.96 21.12
CA LYS A 180 10.81 -15.98 21.55
C LYS A 180 10.36 -14.74 22.35
N GLU A 181 11.28 -13.93 22.85
CA GLU A 181 10.95 -12.63 23.48
C GLU A 181 10.66 -11.52 22.45
N TRP A 182 11.23 -11.63 21.24
CA TRP A 182 11.13 -10.64 20.16
C TRP A 182 10.37 -11.16 18.93
N PHE A 183 9.91 -12.42 19.00
CA PHE A 183 8.96 -13.00 18.07
C PHE A 183 7.59 -12.35 18.31
N VAL A 184 7.29 -11.34 17.49
CA VAL A 184 6.04 -10.56 17.62
C VAL A 184 4.83 -11.44 17.33
N GLN A 185 4.95 -12.40 16.40
CA GLN A 185 3.90 -13.38 16.12
C GLN A 185 3.64 -14.27 17.35
N SER A 186 2.39 -14.68 17.54
CA SER A 186 2.02 -15.59 18.63
C SER A 186 2.62 -17.00 18.44
N GLN A 187 2.85 -17.72 19.55
CA GLN A 187 3.56 -19.01 19.52
C GLN A 187 2.87 -20.10 18.67
N TYR A 188 1.56 -20.01 18.43
CA TYR A 188 0.84 -20.92 17.52
C TYR A 188 1.24 -20.76 16.03
N MET A 189 2.03 -19.73 15.67
CA MET A 189 2.65 -19.57 14.34
C MET A 189 4.15 -19.94 14.32
N LEU A 190 4.69 -20.57 15.38
CA LEU A 190 6.10 -20.99 15.45
C LEU A 190 6.21 -22.52 15.31
N PHE A 191 6.53 -22.98 14.09
CA PHE A 191 6.67 -24.39 13.77
C PHE A 191 8.12 -24.88 13.99
N PRO A 192 8.36 -26.18 14.29
CA PRO A 192 9.70 -26.72 14.34
C PRO A 192 10.33 -26.77 12.94
N PHE A 193 11.62 -26.42 12.84
CA PHE A 193 12.38 -26.44 11.58
C PHE A 193 12.28 -27.76 10.82
N ASP A 194 12.18 -28.86 11.53
CA ASP A 194 12.25 -30.21 10.97
C ASP A 194 11.03 -30.53 10.07
N ALA A 195 9.97 -29.71 10.14
CA ALA A 195 8.83 -29.73 9.20
C ALA A 195 9.14 -29.08 7.83
N VAL A 196 10.26 -28.35 7.68
CA VAL A 196 10.67 -27.75 6.40
C VAL A 196 11.11 -28.81 5.40
N GLU A 197 11.89 -29.81 5.82
CA GLU A 197 12.46 -30.79 4.88
C GLU A 197 11.40 -31.63 4.15
N PRO A 198 10.37 -32.20 4.79
CA PRO A 198 9.32 -32.95 4.11
C PRO A 198 8.58 -32.13 3.04
N ILE A 199 8.24 -30.88 3.36
CA ILE A 199 7.53 -29.97 2.44
C ILE A 199 8.46 -29.54 1.29
N CYS A 200 9.72 -29.17 1.57
CA CYS A 200 10.71 -28.89 0.52
C CYS A 200 10.94 -30.10 -0.39
N ARG A 201 10.97 -31.33 0.16
CA ARG A 201 11.14 -32.56 -0.62
C ARG A 201 9.99 -32.75 -1.61
N VAL A 202 8.75 -32.64 -1.14
CA VAL A 202 7.55 -32.69 -1.99
C VAL A 202 7.58 -31.63 -3.09
N LEU A 203 7.93 -30.39 -2.77
CA LEU A 203 8.02 -29.28 -3.74
C LEU A 203 9.25 -29.33 -4.66
N SER A 204 10.21 -30.22 -4.39
CA SER A 204 11.37 -30.47 -5.26
C SER A 204 11.18 -31.63 -6.23
N ASP A 205 10.15 -32.46 -6.02
CA ASP A 205 9.86 -33.62 -6.86
C ASP A 205 9.29 -33.18 -8.23
N PRO A 206 9.87 -33.61 -9.37
CA PRO A 206 9.33 -33.33 -10.70
C PRO A 206 7.89 -33.79 -10.92
N ALA A 207 7.39 -34.80 -10.18
CA ALA A 207 5.99 -35.21 -10.23
C ALA A 207 5.03 -34.12 -9.73
N ASN A 208 5.52 -33.20 -8.87
CA ASN A 208 4.74 -32.10 -8.27
C ASN A 208 5.00 -30.74 -8.96
N ALA A 209 5.46 -30.75 -10.22
CA ALA A 209 5.83 -29.53 -10.94
C ALA A 209 4.69 -28.49 -11.02
N GLU A 210 3.44 -28.90 -11.24
CA GLU A 210 2.27 -28.01 -11.30
C GLU A 210 1.98 -27.35 -9.94
N LEU A 211 2.04 -28.12 -8.84
CA LEU A 211 1.94 -27.60 -7.48
C LEU A 211 3.02 -26.54 -7.22
N LYS A 212 4.26 -26.83 -7.62
CA LYS A 212 5.37 -25.86 -7.50
C LYS A 212 5.10 -24.61 -8.34
N GLU A 213 4.60 -24.73 -9.57
CA GLU A 213 4.28 -23.61 -10.46
C GLU A 213 3.18 -22.70 -9.87
N ARG A 214 2.11 -23.27 -9.33
CA ARG A 214 1.03 -22.52 -8.65
C ARG A 214 1.55 -21.72 -7.44
N LEU A 215 2.46 -22.30 -6.66
CA LEU A 215 3.11 -21.60 -5.55
C LEU A 215 4.12 -20.55 -6.03
N ASP A 216 4.87 -20.81 -7.10
CA ASP A 216 5.76 -19.84 -7.75
C ASP A 216 4.97 -18.66 -8.34
N LEU A 217 3.75 -18.87 -8.86
CA LEU A 217 2.84 -17.83 -9.33
C LEU A 217 2.41 -16.91 -8.18
N ILE A 218 1.83 -17.47 -7.12
CA ILE A 218 1.37 -16.71 -5.94
C ILE A 218 2.54 -15.95 -5.31
N ALA A 219 3.68 -16.61 -5.13
CA ALA A 219 4.90 -15.99 -4.60
C ALA A 219 5.50 -14.93 -5.56
N SER A 220 5.26 -15.02 -6.87
CA SER A 220 5.67 -13.99 -7.85
C SER A 220 4.75 -12.79 -7.83
N PHE A 221 3.43 -13.00 -7.75
CA PHE A 221 2.43 -11.94 -7.65
C PHE A 221 2.69 -11.06 -6.42
N TYR A 222 2.80 -11.66 -5.23
CA TYR A 222 3.13 -10.87 -4.04
C TYR A 222 4.54 -10.29 -4.08
N SER A 223 5.54 -11.01 -4.62
CA SER A 223 6.87 -10.40 -4.75
C SER A 223 6.90 -9.23 -5.73
N PHE A 224 6.01 -9.23 -6.74
CA PHE A 224 5.76 -8.12 -7.66
C PHE A 224 5.03 -6.96 -6.99
N LEU A 225 3.99 -7.21 -6.18
CA LEU A 225 3.21 -6.13 -5.56
C LEU A 225 3.87 -5.49 -4.34
N VAL A 226 4.59 -6.25 -3.51
CA VAL A 226 5.10 -5.78 -2.20
C VAL A 226 6.60 -6.06 -1.95
N GLY A 227 7.34 -6.53 -2.97
CA GLY A 227 8.80 -6.64 -2.93
C GLY A 227 9.35 -7.99 -2.43
N PRO A 228 10.65 -8.08 -2.07
CA PRO A 228 11.26 -9.32 -1.58
C PRO A 228 10.81 -9.67 -0.15
N PRO A 229 10.91 -10.95 0.26
CA PRO A 229 10.64 -11.36 1.63
C PRO A 229 11.62 -10.74 2.64
N ASP A 230 11.14 -10.62 3.88
CA ASP A 230 11.99 -10.31 5.03
C ASP A 230 12.89 -11.51 5.42
N MET A 231 12.31 -12.72 5.44
CA MET A 231 12.96 -13.98 5.83
C MET A 231 13.33 -14.87 4.63
N PRO A 232 14.14 -15.92 4.81
CA PRO A 232 14.28 -16.98 3.81
C PRO A 232 12.91 -17.66 3.57
N THR A 233 12.54 -17.84 2.31
CA THR A 233 11.30 -18.55 1.93
C THR A 233 11.56 -19.89 1.29
N PHE A 234 10.56 -20.77 1.29
CA PHE A 234 10.62 -22.07 0.59
C PHE A 234 11.00 -21.91 -0.88
N ARG A 235 10.54 -20.82 -1.51
CA ARG A 235 10.90 -20.45 -2.88
C ARG A 235 12.40 -20.25 -3.05
N GLU A 236 13.05 -19.51 -2.14
CA GLU A 236 14.51 -19.35 -2.17
C GLU A 236 15.24 -20.65 -1.84
N LEU A 237 14.76 -21.44 -0.87
CA LEU A 237 15.39 -22.72 -0.52
C LEU A 237 15.45 -23.67 -1.73
N LEU A 238 14.33 -23.79 -2.46
CA LEU A 238 14.23 -24.62 -3.67
C LEU A 238 15.04 -24.03 -4.84
N LYS A 239 14.93 -22.72 -5.09
CA LYS A 239 15.55 -22.07 -6.25
C LYS A 239 17.06 -21.96 -6.15
N ASP A 240 17.59 -21.59 -4.99
CA ASP A 240 19.03 -21.47 -4.75
C ASP A 240 19.65 -22.84 -4.36
N ASN A 241 18.88 -23.94 -4.45
CA ASN A 241 19.21 -25.33 -4.07
C ASN A 241 19.93 -25.43 -2.71
N LEU A 242 19.34 -24.80 -1.70
CA LEU A 242 19.93 -24.69 -0.37
C LEU A 242 19.70 -25.96 0.42
N LYS A 243 20.79 -26.51 0.97
CA LYS A 243 20.72 -27.62 1.93
C LYS A 243 19.84 -27.22 3.11
N ILE A 244 18.83 -28.03 3.39
CA ILE A 244 17.85 -27.81 4.48
C ILE A 244 18.51 -28.12 5.83
N ASP A 245 19.43 -27.25 6.27
CA ASP A 245 20.00 -27.29 7.60
C ASP A 245 20.15 -25.88 8.19
N ARG A 246 20.08 -25.81 9.52
CA ARG A 246 20.08 -24.55 10.27
C ARG A 246 21.35 -23.71 10.03
N ALA A 247 22.51 -24.34 9.83
CA ALA A 247 23.78 -23.63 9.63
C ALA A 247 23.88 -23.04 8.22
N ALA A 248 23.46 -23.80 7.19
CA ALA A 248 23.36 -23.34 5.81
C ALA A 248 22.38 -22.16 5.69
N ILE A 249 21.20 -22.26 6.31
CA ILE A 249 20.21 -21.17 6.27
C ILE A 249 20.68 -19.96 7.07
N LEU A 250 21.36 -20.12 8.21
CA LEU A 250 22.00 -19.00 8.92
C LEU A 250 23.17 -18.38 8.13
N ALA A 251 23.87 -19.13 7.28
CA ALA A 251 24.91 -18.59 6.37
C ALA A 251 24.28 -17.83 5.18
N TYR A 252 23.23 -18.39 4.58
CA TYR A 252 22.41 -17.71 3.58
C TYR A 252 21.85 -16.40 4.12
N ALA A 253 21.27 -16.43 5.32
CA ALA A 253 20.63 -15.29 5.94
C ALA A 253 21.60 -14.12 6.15
N ARG A 254 22.79 -14.40 6.68
CA ARG A 254 23.88 -13.42 6.80
C ARG A 254 24.34 -12.88 5.45
N THR A 255 24.39 -13.71 4.42
CA THR A 255 24.80 -13.33 3.05
C THR A 255 23.77 -12.43 2.35
N LYS A 256 22.47 -12.65 2.57
CA LYS A 256 21.37 -11.86 1.97
C LYS A 256 20.92 -10.67 2.84
N GLY A 257 21.45 -10.54 4.07
CA GLY A 257 21.11 -9.47 5.00
C GLY A 257 19.70 -9.59 5.62
N ILE A 258 19.25 -10.83 5.85
CA ILE A 258 17.92 -11.18 6.37
C ILE A 258 17.99 -11.69 7.84
N PRO A 259 17.00 -11.39 8.71
CA PRO A 259 15.87 -10.50 8.44
C PRO A 259 16.30 -9.04 8.21
N ARG A 260 15.51 -8.32 7.43
CA ARG A 260 15.79 -6.93 7.01
C ARG A 260 15.16 -5.96 8.01
N ILE A 261 13.95 -6.25 8.48
CA ILE A 261 13.28 -5.60 9.62
C ILE A 261 13.41 -6.43 10.90
N ASN A 262 13.06 -5.88 12.08
CA ASN A 262 13.01 -6.57 13.39
C ASN A 262 14.15 -7.59 13.65
N LYS A 263 15.41 -7.15 13.52
CA LYS A 263 16.60 -8.04 13.61
C LYS A 263 16.80 -8.70 14.98
N ALA A 264 16.12 -8.24 16.02
CA ALA A 264 16.13 -8.86 17.35
C ALA A 264 15.37 -10.20 17.38
N MET A 265 14.44 -10.43 16.43
CA MET A 265 13.66 -11.66 16.31
C MET A 265 14.49 -12.90 15.94
N GLY A 266 15.71 -12.73 15.40
CA GLY A 266 16.56 -13.83 14.95
C GLY A 266 16.26 -14.26 13.51
N VAL A 267 16.32 -15.56 13.22
CA VAL A 267 16.10 -16.10 11.86
C VAL A 267 15.13 -17.29 11.92
N GLY A 268 14.22 -17.37 10.95
CA GLY A 268 13.41 -18.55 10.66
C GLY A 268 13.40 -18.89 9.18
N VAL A 269 12.48 -19.76 8.76
CA VAL A 269 12.00 -19.88 7.38
C VAL A 269 10.50 -19.57 7.39
N GLN A 270 9.96 -18.96 6.35
CA GLN A 270 8.51 -18.73 6.18
C GLN A 270 8.05 -19.31 4.83
N PHE A 271 6.79 -19.70 4.67
CA PHE A 271 6.37 -20.40 3.44
C PHE A 271 6.35 -19.47 2.22
N PHE A 272 5.53 -18.43 2.25
CA PHE A 272 5.61 -17.30 1.30
C PHE A 272 6.46 -16.14 1.82
N GLY A 273 6.58 -15.98 3.14
CA GLY A 273 7.32 -14.90 3.81
C GLY A 273 6.54 -13.62 4.02
N GLU A 274 6.82 -12.92 5.12
CA GLU A 274 6.38 -11.54 5.35
C GLU A 274 7.10 -10.59 4.39
N ARG A 275 6.43 -9.49 4.06
CA ARG A 275 6.86 -8.49 3.08
C ARG A 275 6.89 -7.12 3.74
N PHE A 276 7.98 -6.38 3.54
CA PHE A 276 8.15 -5.05 4.14
C PHE A 276 8.06 -3.98 3.05
N THR A 277 7.35 -2.90 3.36
CA THR A 277 7.24 -1.72 2.49
C THR A 277 8.35 -0.72 2.83
N PRO A 278 8.71 0.22 1.94
CA PRO A 278 9.66 1.30 2.29
C PRO A 278 9.22 2.09 3.52
N THR A 279 7.90 2.26 3.70
CA THR A 279 7.27 2.82 4.90
C THR A 279 7.61 2.02 6.15
N GLN A 280 7.40 0.70 6.13
CA GLN A 280 7.69 -0.19 7.26
C GLN A 280 9.18 -0.17 7.64
N GLN A 281 10.10 -0.02 6.67
CA GLN A 281 11.53 0.16 6.96
C GLN A 281 11.81 1.43 7.75
N VAL A 282 11.11 2.53 7.47
CA VAL A 282 11.26 3.77 8.25
C VAL A 282 10.64 3.62 9.64
N VAL A 283 9.48 2.99 9.76
CA VAL A 283 8.82 2.72 11.07
C VAL A 283 9.70 1.83 11.96
N ASP A 284 10.29 0.76 11.41
CA ASP A 284 11.24 -0.11 12.10
C ASP A 284 12.54 0.65 12.47
N ALA A 285 13.10 1.44 11.55
CA ALA A 285 14.29 2.25 11.82
C ALA A 285 14.05 3.33 12.90
N LEU A 286 12.88 3.98 12.91
CA LEU A 286 12.48 4.91 13.97
C LEU A 286 12.33 4.19 15.31
N SER A 287 11.66 3.03 15.32
CA SER A 287 11.44 2.20 16.51
C SER A 287 12.76 1.72 17.11
N GLN A 288 13.63 1.10 16.31
CA GLN A 288 14.96 0.63 16.75
C GLN A 288 15.85 1.77 17.23
N THR A 289 15.84 2.92 16.52
CA THR A 289 16.72 4.05 16.86
C THR A 289 16.27 4.77 18.12
N PHE A 290 14.97 5.01 18.29
CA PHE A 290 14.47 5.95 19.31
C PHE A 290 13.64 5.30 20.44
N LEU A 291 13.12 4.08 20.28
CA LEU A 291 12.25 3.43 21.28
C LEU A 291 12.87 2.16 21.89
N ALA A 292 13.49 1.28 21.09
CA ALA A 292 13.84 -0.09 21.49
C ALA A 292 14.90 -0.25 22.62
N GLN A 293 15.52 0.85 23.07
CA GLN A 293 16.49 0.89 24.17
C GLN A 293 16.06 1.81 25.32
N ASP A 294 14.85 2.36 25.24
CA ASP A 294 14.37 3.39 26.17
C ASP A 294 13.33 2.76 27.13
N THR A 295 13.71 2.67 28.40
CA THR A 295 12.89 2.00 29.44
C THR A 295 11.68 2.80 29.89
N GLU A 296 11.53 4.04 29.41
CA GLU A 296 10.43 4.95 29.73
C GLU A 296 9.60 5.29 28.47
N VAL A 297 9.49 4.36 27.51
CA VAL A 297 8.56 4.53 26.38
C VAL A 297 7.13 4.26 26.86
N ASN A 298 6.27 5.25 26.64
CA ASN A 298 4.82 5.16 26.76
C ASN A 298 4.17 5.50 25.41
N ARG A 299 2.85 5.38 25.28
CA ARG A 299 2.11 5.70 24.05
C ARG A 299 2.33 7.12 23.53
N GLN A 300 2.37 8.15 24.37
CA GLN A 300 2.64 9.53 23.91
C GLN A 300 4.01 9.62 23.22
N LYS A 301 5.04 9.03 23.84
CA LYS A 301 6.42 9.04 23.34
C LYS A 301 6.59 8.15 22.11
N ALA A 302 5.90 7.01 22.04
CA ALA A 302 5.83 6.18 20.84
C ALA A 302 5.14 6.93 19.68
N PHE A 303 4.02 7.60 19.95
CA PHE A 303 3.31 8.46 19.01
C PHE A 303 4.23 9.55 18.47
N GLU A 304 4.78 10.41 19.34
CA GLU A 304 5.67 11.52 18.98
C GLU A 304 6.83 11.11 18.06
N ILE A 305 7.41 9.92 18.28
CA ILE A 305 8.47 9.37 17.43
C ILE A 305 7.93 8.86 16.09
N LEU A 306 6.89 8.02 16.12
CA LEU A 306 6.43 7.25 14.96
C LEU A 306 5.48 8.00 14.02
N ARG A 307 5.04 9.23 14.36
CA ARG A 307 4.15 10.06 13.55
C ARG A 307 4.50 10.02 12.06
N MET A 308 3.47 10.05 11.20
CA MET A 308 3.58 10.09 9.74
C MET A 308 4.59 11.15 9.27
N LYS A 309 4.63 12.33 9.92
CA LYS A 309 5.63 13.38 9.64
C LYS A 309 7.07 12.85 9.62
N HIS A 310 7.44 12.04 10.62
CA HIS A 310 8.78 11.46 10.74
C HIS A 310 9.00 10.27 9.81
N VAL A 311 7.94 9.54 9.44
CA VAL A 311 8.00 8.53 8.37
C VAL A 311 8.35 9.18 7.03
N LEU A 312 7.76 10.34 6.71
CA LEU A 312 8.05 11.09 5.48
C LEU A 312 9.41 11.81 5.53
N GLN A 313 9.64 12.63 6.55
CA GLN A 313 10.75 13.57 6.61
C GLN A 313 12.01 13.00 7.29
N GLY A 314 11.86 11.93 8.08
CA GLY A 314 12.86 11.45 9.02
C GLY A 314 12.81 12.17 10.36
N LEU A 315 13.69 11.75 11.28
CA LEU A 315 13.84 12.34 12.60
C LEU A 315 15.32 12.42 12.97
N THR A 316 15.72 13.57 13.55
CA THR A 316 17.07 13.77 14.13
C THR A 316 16.89 14.32 15.54
N LYS A 317 17.46 13.64 16.54
CA LYS A 317 17.40 14.06 17.97
C LYS A 317 18.75 13.78 18.61
N GLY A 318 19.50 14.84 18.89
CA GLY A 318 20.90 14.75 19.31
C GLY A 318 21.76 14.04 18.26
N LYS A 319 22.53 13.02 18.66
CA LYS A 319 23.37 12.22 17.75
C LYS A 319 22.60 11.15 16.95
N LYS A 320 21.33 10.87 17.28
CA LYS A 320 20.51 9.85 16.62
C LYS A 320 19.77 10.45 15.41
N LYS A 321 19.82 9.78 14.26
CA LYS A 321 19.18 10.21 13.00
C LYS A 321 18.63 9.01 12.22
N VAL A 322 17.38 9.15 11.74
CA VAL A 322 16.74 8.26 10.76
C VAL A 322 16.32 9.09 9.55
N ALA A 323 16.60 8.59 8.34
CA ALA A 323 16.10 9.18 7.11
C ALA A 323 14.73 8.61 6.76
N GLY A 324 13.72 9.47 6.69
CA GLY A 324 12.40 9.12 6.16
C GLY A 324 12.39 9.01 4.64
N LEU A 325 11.21 8.72 4.07
CA LEU A 325 11.03 8.43 2.65
C LEU A 325 11.58 9.54 1.71
N ILE A 326 11.51 10.82 2.11
CA ILE A 326 12.12 11.94 1.36
C ILE A 326 13.66 11.84 1.39
N GLY A 327 14.23 11.59 2.57
CA GLY A 327 15.67 11.57 2.78
C GLY A 327 16.37 10.39 2.10
N GLN A 328 15.73 9.22 2.04
CA GLN A 328 16.23 8.04 1.35
C GLN A 328 16.40 8.25 -0.17
N LYS A 329 15.66 9.21 -0.75
CA LYS A 329 15.72 9.54 -2.17
C LYS A 329 16.87 10.49 -2.55
N GLY A 330 17.53 11.13 -1.58
CA GLY A 330 18.64 12.07 -1.84
C GLY A 330 18.25 13.38 -2.55
N GLY A 331 16.95 13.70 -2.64
CA GLY A 331 16.48 14.98 -3.19
C GLY A 331 16.67 16.15 -2.20
N PRO A 332 16.77 17.40 -2.68
CA PRO A 332 16.86 18.57 -1.81
C PRO A 332 15.56 18.75 -1.00
N PRO A 333 15.63 19.14 0.29
CA PRO A 333 14.45 19.43 1.11
C PRO A 333 13.51 20.45 0.44
N GLY A 334 12.20 20.23 0.56
CA GLY A 334 11.16 21.12 0.00
C GLY A 334 10.84 20.95 -1.49
N SER A 335 11.51 20.05 -2.22
CA SER A 335 11.32 19.86 -3.68
C SER A 335 10.08 19.08 -4.12
N LEU A 336 9.12 18.82 -3.21
CA LEU A 336 7.96 17.96 -3.44
C LEU A 336 6.73 18.55 -2.74
N ASP A 337 5.77 19.09 -3.51
CA ASP A 337 4.68 19.93 -2.99
C ASP A 337 3.60 19.19 -2.18
N SER A 338 3.58 17.86 -2.19
CA SER A 338 2.64 17.06 -1.39
C SER A 338 3.16 15.64 -1.11
N TYR A 339 2.50 14.92 -0.19
CA TYR A 339 2.69 13.48 0.01
C TYR A 339 2.53 12.72 -1.32
N TYR A 340 1.43 12.95 -2.06
CA TYR A 340 1.20 12.35 -3.38
C TYR A 340 2.27 12.73 -4.43
N GLY A 341 2.88 13.91 -4.31
CA GLY A 341 4.06 14.30 -5.07
C GLY A 341 5.28 13.43 -4.76
N LEU A 342 5.60 13.20 -3.49
CA LEU A 342 6.63 12.25 -3.06
C LEU A 342 6.32 10.82 -3.52
N CYS A 343 5.07 10.38 -3.37
CA CYS A 343 4.56 9.08 -3.78
C CYS A 343 4.85 8.79 -5.26
N VAL A 344 4.34 9.64 -6.16
CA VAL A 344 4.53 9.48 -7.60
C VAL A 344 5.96 9.79 -8.02
N ALA A 345 6.70 10.61 -7.26
CA ALA A 345 8.13 10.73 -7.46
C ALA A 345 8.88 9.42 -7.12
N ILE A 346 8.54 8.70 -6.04
CA ILE A 346 9.13 7.40 -5.67
C ILE A 346 8.87 6.39 -6.80
N ILE A 347 7.60 6.19 -7.15
CA ILE A 347 7.13 5.40 -8.32
C ILE A 347 7.97 5.76 -9.56
N GLY A 348 8.05 7.05 -9.87
CA GLY A 348 8.73 7.59 -11.04
C GLY A 348 10.25 7.52 -11.05
N THR A 349 10.90 7.17 -9.94
CA THR A 349 12.35 6.85 -9.89
C THR A 349 12.64 5.37 -9.76
N MET A 350 11.67 4.57 -9.30
CA MET A 350 11.81 3.12 -9.23
C MET A 350 11.43 2.46 -10.57
N ILE A 351 10.55 3.06 -11.40
CA ILE A 351 10.37 2.68 -12.82
C ILE A 351 11.54 3.23 -13.68
N ALA A 352 12.78 2.90 -13.28
CA ALA A 352 13.97 2.99 -14.12
C ALA A 352 14.19 1.62 -14.79
N PRO A 353 14.47 1.53 -16.12
CA PRO A 353 14.68 0.24 -16.80
C PRO A 353 15.76 -0.63 -16.15
N GLU A 354 16.77 0.02 -15.56
CA GLU A 354 17.95 -0.59 -14.95
C GLU A 354 17.71 -1.20 -13.56
N GLN A 355 16.59 -0.90 -12.90
CA GLN A 355 16.23 -1.48 -11.59
C GLN A 355 15.41 -2.78 -11.70
N GLY A 356 15.10 -3.21 -12.92
CA GLY A 356 14.38 -4.46 -13.19
C GLY A 356 13.04 -4.58 -12.44
N ASN A 357 12.66 -5.80 -12.10
CA ASN A 357 11.42 -6.04 -11.36
C ASN A 357 11.41 -5.30 -10.02
N TYR A 358 12.51 -5.28 -9.24
CA TYR A 358 12.54 -4.57 -7.95
C TYR A 358 12.11 -3.10 -8.02
N GLY A 359 12.43 -2.41 -9.13
CA GLY A 359 11.96 -1.05 -9.38
C GLY A 359 10.46 -0.96 -9.70
N LEU A 360 9.93 -1.91 -10.48
CA LEU A 360 8.49 -2.03 -10.71
C LEU A 360 7.75 -2.43 -9.43
N ASN A 361 8.35 -3.29 -8.61
CA ASN A 361 7.81 -3.74 -7.35
C ASN A 361 7.86 -2.64 -6.30
N GLY A 362 8.87 -1.77 -6.31
CA GLY A 362 8.87 -0.54 -5.50
C GLY A 362 7.82 0.48 -5.95
N ALA A 363 7.44 0.48 -7.24
CA ALA A 363 6.37 1.32 -7.76
C ALA A 363 4.97 0.73 -7.52
N ALA A 364 4.81 -0.60 -7.65
CA ALA A 364 3.60 -1.33 -7.29
C ALA A 364 3.41 -1.32 -5.78
N ALA A 365 4.45 -1.52 -4.98
CA ALA A 365 4.43 -1.39 -3.52
C ALA A 365 4.34 0.05 -3.06
N ALA A 366 4.66 1.05 -3.89
CA ALA A 366 4.28 2.41 -3.62
C ALA A 366 2.78 2.58 -3.87
N LEU A 367 2.25 2.36 -5.09
CA LEU A 367 0.81 2.45 -5.34
C LEU A 367 -0.03 1.62 -4.34
N THR A 368 0.47 0.45 -3.96
CA THR A 368 -0.16 -0.49 -3.02
C THR A 368 0.10 -0.06 -1.58
N ALA A 369 1.31 0.18 -1.07
CA ALA A 369 1.48 0.61 0.33
C ALA A 369 1.08 2.08 0.61
N LEU A 370 0.77 2.86 -0.42
CA LEU A 370 0.10 4.17 -0.31
C LEU A 370 -1.42 4.05 -0.52
N ALA A 371 -1.90 2.84 -0.82
CA ALA A 371 -3.29 2.38 -0.76
C ALA A 371 -3.58 1.53 0.48
N GLU A 372 -2.53 0.90 1.02
CA GLU A 372 -2.47 -0.22 1.96
C GLU A 372 -1.32 -0.03 2.96
N GLN A 373 -1.26 1.16 3.50
CA GLN A 373 -1.17 1.27 4.95
C GLN A 373 -2.58 0.93 5.47
N THR A 374 -2.89 -0.23 6.04
CA THR A 374 -2.15 -1.51 6.09
C THR A 374 -2.55 -2.41 4.90
N ILE A 375 -1.77 -3.46 4.63
CA ILE A 375 -2.07 -4.53 3.65
C ILE A 375 -3.46 -5.12 3.90
N LEU A 376 -4.08 -5.55 2.78
CA LEU A 376 -5.32 -6.30 2.63
C LEU A 376 -6.59 -5.38 2.66
N VAL A 377 -7.67 -5.75 1.93
CA VAL A 377 -9.12 -5.58 2.31
C VAL A 377 -9.91 -4.45 1.42
N THR A 378 -11.18 -4.63 0.88
CA THR A 378 -12.20 -3.80 0.01
C THR A 378 -13.27 -2.68 0.50
N LYS A 379 -14.53 -2.91 1.02
CA LYS A 379 -15.68 -1.91 1.26
C LYS A 379 -16.91 -2.41 2.14
N GLU A 380 -17.96 -1.55 2.38
CA GLU A 380 -19.42 -1.73 2.84
C GLU A 380 -19.81 -1.61 4.37
N SER A 381 -20.92 -1.03 4.93
CA SER A 381 -22.25 -0.41 4.50
C SER A 381 -22.79 0.78 5.41
N ALA A 382 -24.13 1.00 5.68
CA ALA A 382 -24.72 2.32 6.13
C ALA A 382 -26.08 2.44 6.92
N LEU A 383 -26.42 3.67 7.38
CA LEU A 383 -27.79 4.21 7.67
C LEU A 383 -27.85 5.78 7.68
N ILE A 384 -28.97 6.45 8.07
CA ILE A 384 -29.24 7.91 7.80
C ILE A 384 -30.14 8.69 8.83
N VAL A 385 -29.94 10.02 8.97
CA VAL A 385 -30.93 11.05 9.47
C VAL A 385 -31.00 12.25 8.49
N LYS A 386 -32.15 12.96 8.44
CA LYS A 386 -32.57 13.91 7.39
C LYS A 386 -31.86 15.29 7.37
N GLY A 387 -31.61 15.79 6.14
CA GLY A 387 -32.43 16.91 5.64
C GLY A 387 -31.74 18.19 5.11
N ALA A 388 -31.81 18.40 3.78
CA ALA A 388 -31.72 19.71 3.12
C ALA A 388 -32.61 19.71 1.85
N PRO A 389 -33.16 20.85 1.40
CA PRO A 389 -34.18 20.87 0.34
C PRO A 389 -33.62 20.79 -1.09
N LEU A 390 -34.37 20.14 -1.98
CA LEU A 390 -34.11 20.12 -3.42
C LEU A 390 -34.21 21.52 -4.04
N VAL A 391 -33.17 21.92 -4.79
CA VAL A 391 -33.17 23.12 -5.62
C VAL A 391 -33.93 22.84 -6.92
N LYS A 392 -34.77 23.78 -7.36
CA LYS A 392 -35.55 23.64 -8.60
C LYS A 392 -34.64 23.60 -9.83
N GLU A 393 -34.96 22.73 -10.77
CA GLU A 393 -34.26 22.69 -12.05
C GLU A 393 -34.46 23.96 -12.88
N THR A 394 -33.36 24.46 -13.43
CA THR A 394 -33.35 25.40 -14.56
C THR A 394 -32.49 24.78 -15.66
N LYS A 395 -32.84 24.99 -16.94
CA LYS A 395 -32.18 24.36 -18.10
C LYS A 395 -30.65 24.46 -17.99
N LYS A 396 -30.01 23.33 -17.71
CA LYS A 396 -28.59 23.24 -17.38
C LYS A 396 -27.74 23.48 -18.62
N LYS A 397 -26.58 24.13 -18.43
CA LYS A 397 -25.48 24.09 -19.41
C LYS A 397 -24.67 22.81 -19.15
N PRO A 398 -24.02 22.21 -20.17
CA PRO A 398 -23.10 21.11 -19.93
C PRO A 398 -22.00 21.56 -18.97
N GLY A 399 -21.77 20.76 -17.91
CA GLY A 399 -20.67 20.97 -16.98
C GLY A 399 -19.31 20.89 -17.69
N ARG A 400 -18.30 21.55 -17.11
CA ARG A 400 -16.96 21.61 -17.72
C ARG A 400 -15.94 20.92 -16.85
N ILE A 401 -15.17 20.01 -17.43
CA ILE A 401 -14.09 19.29 -16.77
C ILE A 401 -12.81 20.13 -16.87
N TRP A 402 -12.32 20.58 -15.71
CA TRP A 402 -11.01 21.18 -15.54
C TRP A 402 -10.05 20.15 -14.96
N VAL A 403 -8.81 20.16 -15.44
CA VAL A 403 -7.71 19.35 -14.89
C VAL A 403 -6.64 20.28 -14.35
N GLN A 404 -6.02 19.92 -13.22
CA GLN A 404 -4.87 20.63 -12.67
C GLN A 404 -3.79 20.83 -13.74
N ARG A 405 -3.20 22.02 -13.82
CA ARG A 405 -2.23 22.35 -14.87
C ARG A 405 -0.85 21.80 -14.56
N GLY A 406 -0.16 21.28 -15.58
CA GLY A 406 1.25 20.87 -15.49
C GLY A 406 1.50 19.50 -14.83
N ILE A 407 0.47 18.71 -14.52
CA ILE A 407 0.62 17.37 -13.93
C ILE A 407 0.85 16.26 -14.98
N GLU A 408 1.17 16.60 -16.23
CA GLU A 408 1.34 15.65 -17.34
C GLU A 408 2.32 14.52 -17.01
N LYS A 409 3.45 14.84 -16.37
CA LYS A 409 4.45 13.85 -15.96
C LYS A 409 3.88 12.87 -14.92
N PHE A 410 3.12 13.38 -13.95
CA PHE A 410 2.42 12.59 -12.95
C PHE A 410 1.36 11.69 -13.61
N LEU A 411 0.56 12.21 -14.55
CA LEU A 411 -0.47 11.44 -15.25
C LEU A 411 0.12 10.33 -16.11
N ASN A 412 1.22 10.61 -16.82
CA ASN A 412 1.93 9.62 -17.62
C ASN A 412 2.58 8.54 -16.72
N GLN A 413 3.10 8.89 -15.54
CA GLN A 413 3.67 7.93 -14.59
C GLN A 413 2.58 7.05 -13.96
N LEU A 414 1.44 7.63 -13.56
CA LEU A 414 0.29 6.91 -13.03
C LEU A 414 -0.30 5.94 -14.08
N SER A 415 -0.47 6.42 -15.31
CA SER A 415 -0.86 5.63 -16.49
C SER A 415 0.03 4.40 -16.70
N GLN A 416 1.35 4.56 -16.69
CA GLN A 416 2.29 3.44 -16.92
C GLN A 416 2.31 2.43 -15.76
N ALA A 417 1.98 2.86 -14.54
CA ALA A 417 1.95 2.01 -13.37
C ALA A 417 0.64 1.20 -13.27
N GLU A 418 -0.53 1.83 -13.51
CA GLU A 418 -1.79 1.09 -13.71
C GLU A 418 -1.67 0.10 -14.86
N LYS A 419 -1.13 0.52 -16.01
CA LYS A 419 -0.99 -0.35 -17.19
C LYS A 419 -0.31 -1.68 -16.81
N LYS A 420 0.81 -1.62 -16.10
CA LYS A 420 1.59 -2.81 -15.72
C LYS A 420 0.89 -3.70 -14.70
N LEU A 421 0.09 -3.12 -13.80
CA LEU A 421 -0.74 -3.89 -12.86
C LEU A 421 -1.86 -4.62 -13.60
N TYR A 422 -2.53 -3.95 -14.54
CA TYR A 422 -3.55 -4.56 -15.40
C TYR A 422 -2.95 -5.69 -16.25
N GLU A 423 -1.82 -5.45 -16.92
CA GLU A 423 -1.09 -6.47 -17.69
C GLU A 423 -0.67 -7.67 -16.82
N ALA A 424 -0.21 -7.44 -15.59
CA ALA A 424 0.16 -8.51 -14.64
C ALA A 424 -1.04 -9.34 -14.14
N CYS A 425 -2.24 -8.77 -14.12
CA CYS A 425 -3.49 -9.47 -13.77
C CYS A 425 -4.22 -10.05 -15.00
N GLY A 426 -3.64 -9.94 -16.20
CA GLY A 426 -4.26 -10.40 -17.46
C GLY A 426 -5.42 -9.52 -17.96
N VAL A 427 -5.62 -8.33 -17.39
CA VAL A 427 -6.76 -7.45 -17.70
C VAL A 427 -6.38 -6.44 -18.79
N GLN A 428 -7.26 -6.24 -19.78
CA GLN A 428 -7.06 -5.23 -20.82
C GLN A 428 -7.06 -3.82 -20.22
N TRP A 429 -5.97 -3.07 -20.42
CA TRP A 429 -5.83 -1.69 -19.96
C TRP A 429 -6.20 -0.67 -21.05
N ASP A 430 -7.06 0.29 -20.69
CA ASP A 430 -7.35 1.47 -21.51
C ASP A 430 -6.58 2.71 -21.00
N GLY A 431 -5.82 3.33 -21.90
CA GLY A 431 -5.07 4.55 -21.69
C GLY A 431 -5.69 5.82 -22.26
N GLN A 432 -6.83 5.74 -22.95
CA GLN A 432 -7.48 6.88 -23.60
C GLN A 432 -7.83 8.02 -22.62
N PRO A 433 -8.33 7.76 -21.38
CA PRO A 433 -8.59 8.81 -20.40
C PRO A 433 -7.32 9.57 -20.00
N TYR A 434 -6.21 8.87 -19.74
CA TYR A 434 -4.93 9.51 -19.37
C TYR A 434 -4.39 10.42 -20.47
N ARG A 435 -4.56 10.05 -21.74
CA ARG A 435 -4.20 10.91 -22.87
C ARG A 435 -4.98 12.23 -22.80
N TYR A 436 -6.29 12.17 -22.60
CA TYR A 436 -7.14 13.36 -22.53
C TYR A 436 -6.92 14.19 -21.25
N LEU A 437 -6.65 13.56 -20.11
CA LEU A 437 -6.23 14.25 -18.88
C LEU A 437 -4.90 15.01 -19.08
N SER A 438 -3.91 14.40 -19.74
CA SER A 438 -2.62 15.05 -20.04
C SER A 438 -2.78 16.22 -21.02
N GLU A 439 -3.62 16.10 -22.06
CA GLU A 439 -3.95 17.20 -22.98
C GLU A 439 -4.67 18.37 -22.27
N ALA A 440 -5.60 18.07 -21.36
CA ALA A 440 -6.30 19.07 -20.55
C ALA A 440 -5.34 19.75 -19.55
N SER A 441 -4.49 19.00 -18.86
CA SER A 441 -3.44 19.51 -17.97
C SER A 441 -2.46 20.44 -18.70
N ARG A 442 -2.03 20.06 -19.91
CA ARG A 442 -1.10 20.84 -20.75
C ARG A 442 -1.72 22.17 -21.18
N SER A 443 -2.90 22.11 -21.79
CA SER A 443 -3.58 23.29 -22.32
C SER A 443 -4.09 24.20 -21.19
N GLY A 444 -4.55 23.61 -20.08
CA GLY A 444 -5.30 24.29 -19.02
C GLY A 444 -6.60 24.93 -19.53
N LYS A 445 -7.14 24.42 -20.64
CA LYS A 445 -8.48 24.75 -21.12
C LYS A 445 -9.45 23.69 -20.58
N PRO A 446 -10.67 24.07 -20.15
CA PRO A 446 -11.67 23.10 -19.77
C PRO A 446 -12.14 22.30 -20.99
N LEU A 447 -12.58 21.06 -20.75
CA LEU A 447 -13.30 20.23 -21.72
C LEU A 447 -14.81 20.28 -21.40
N PRO A 448 -15.68 20.69 -22.35
CA PRO A 448 -17.13 20.53 -22.20
C PRO A 448 -17.50 19.05 -22.10
N SER A 449 -18.34 18.66 -21.14
CA SER A 449 -18.70 17.24 -20.91
C SER A 449 -19.39 16.56 -22.11
N ASP A 450 -20.02 17.35 -22.97
CA ASP A 450 -20.72 16.95 -24.20
C ASP A 450 -19.81 16.82 -25.44
N SER A 451 -18.54 17.24 -25.35
CA SER A 451 -17.55 17.00 -26.41
C SER A 451 -17.03 15.56 -26.40
N GLU A 452 -16.57 15.00 -27.53
CA GLU A 452 -16.05 13.60 -27.60
C GLU A 452 -15.05 13.26 -26.47
N LYS A 453 -14.07 14.14 -26.24
CA LYS A 453 -13.08 13.98 -25.16
C LYS A 453 -13.68 14.20 -23.78
N GLY A 454 -14.64 15.11 -23.67
CA GLY A 454 -15.40 15.35 -22.44
C GLY A 454 -16.30 14.17 -22.07
N ALA A 455 -16.90 13.48 -23.04
CA ALA A 455 -17.74 12.31 -22.83
C ALA A 455 -16.92 11.12 -22.33
N VAL A 456 -15.75 10.85 -22.93
CA VAL A 456 -14.80 9.85 -22.41
C VAL A 456 -14.33 10.21 -21.00
N LEU A 457 -14.03 11.48 -20.73
CA LEU A 457 -13.69 11.93 -19.36
C LEU A 457 -14.89 11.97 -18.41
N THR A 458 -16.14 12.04 -18.90
CA THR A 458 -17.37 12.00 -18.09
C THR A 458 -17.75 10.57 -17.76
N GLN A 459 -17.52 9.62 -18.68
CA GLN A 459 -17.61 8.19 -18.41
C GLN A 459 -16.52 7.77 -17.41
N PHE A 460 -15.28 8.24 -17.61
CA PHE A 460 -14.21 8.11 -16.61
C PHE A 460 -14.61 8.76 -15.28
N ALA A 461 -15.25 9.95 -15.30
CA ALA A 461 -15.79 10.65 -14.12
C ALA A 461 -16.90 9.85 -13.39
N GLY A 462 -17.78 9.17 -14.13
CA GLY A 462 -18.81 8.28 -13.61
C GLY A 462 -18.21 7.01 -12.99
N HIS A 463 -17.14 6.50 -13.60
CA HIS A 463 -16.36 5.37 -13.11
C HIS A 463 -15.33 5.78 -12.03
N LEU A 464 -15.36 7.02 -11.52
CA LEU A 464 -14.58 7.40 -10.34
C LEU A 464 -15.23 6.78 -9.11
N MET A 465 -14.83 5.53 -8.82
CA MET A 465 -15.07 4.95 -7.50
C MET A 465 -14.52 5.91 -6.44
N LEU A 466 -15.34 6.17 -5.44
CA LEU A 466 -15.01 6.95 -4.27
C LEU A 466 -15.30 6.09 -3.05
N ASP A 467 -14.28 5.86 -2.23
CA ASP A 467 -14.45 5.37 -0.88
C ASP A 467 -14.24 6.57 0.07
N PRO A 468 -15.14 6.82 1.04
CA PRO A 468 -14.96 7.84 2.07
C PRO A 468 -13.75 7.61 3.01
N THR A 469 -13.00 6.51 2.86
CA THR A 469 -11.89 6.09 3.73
C THR A 469 -10.76 5.38 2.98
N VAL A 470 -9.49 5.78 3.18
CA VAL A 470 -8.28 4.97 2.86
C VAL A 470 -7.13 5.30 3.83
N ILE A 471 -6.13 4.42 3.98
CA ILE A 471 -4.84 4.61 4.67
C ILE A 471 -4.89 4.49 6.21
N VAL A 472 -5.37 3.36 6.72
CA VAL A 472 -5.23 2.95 8.12
C VAL A 472 -4.06 1.97 8.29
N ASP A 473 -2.82 2.49 8.38
CA ASP A 473 -1.73 1.69 8.96
C ASP A 473 -2.05 1.43 10.42
N ALA A 474 -1.83 0.22 10.92
CA ALA A 474 -2.16 -0.17 12.28
C ALA A 474 -0.92 -0.67 13.01
N PHE A 475 -0.02 0.25 13.37
CA PHE A 475 1.20 -0.08 14.10
C PHE A 475 0.85 -0.60 15.50
N PHE A 476 1.08 -1.88 15.73
CA PHE A 476 0.90 -2.52 17.03
C PHE A 476 2.03 -2.11 17.99
N TYR A 477 1.71 -1.23 18.92
CA TYR A 477 2.54 -0.93 20.07
C TYR A 477 2.21 -1.90 21.21
N SER A 478 3.23 -2.42 21.89
CA SER A 478 3.06 -3.23 23.10
C SER A 478 4.29 -3.14 24.01
N VAL A 479 4.09 -2.70 25.26
CA VAL A 479 5.13 -2.64 26.30
C VAL A 479 4.54 -3.04 27.65
N ARG A 480 4.89 -4.26 28.11
CA ARG A 480 4.63 -4.88 29.44
C ARG A 480 3.18 -5.00 29.92
N ARG A 481 2.37 -3.95 29.83
CA ARG A 481 0.96 -3.86 30.27
C ARG A 481 0.09 -2.92 29.42
N ASP A 482 0.69 -2.15 28.52
CA ASP A 482 0.02 -1.22 27.61
C ASP A 482 0.22 -1.72 26.18
N SER A 483 -0.86 -1.84 25.42
CA SER A 483 -0.84 -2.26 24.02
C SER A 483 -1.98 -1.60 23.25
N ALA A 484 -1.65 -0.97 22.13
CA ALA A 484 -2.60 -0.20 21.32
C ALA A 484 -2.16 -0.19 19.85
N PHE A 485 -3.06 0.19 18.96
CA PHE A 485 -2.79 0.33 17.54
C PHE A 485 -2.74 1.83 17.20
N LEU A 486 -1.56 2.33 16.83
CA LEU A 486 -1.43 3.67 16.26
C LEU A 486 -1.98 3.60 14.84
N GLN A 487 -2.95 4.46 14.55
CA GLN A 487 -3.67 4.48 13.30
C GLN A 487 -3.54 5.79 12.55
N TRP A 488 -3.45 5.67 11.23
CA TRP A 488 -3.64 6.76 10.29
C TRP A 488 -5.02 6.64 9.61
N ALA A 489 -5.46 7.65 8.87
CA ALA A 489 -6.55 7.55 7.89
C ALA A 489 -6.48 8.73 6.90
N ILE A 490 -7.24 8.66 5.81
CA ILE A 490 -7.53 9.75 4.88
C ILE A 490 -9.00 9.65 4.46
N GLY A 491 -9.70 10.80 4.47
CA GLY A 491 -11.05 10.95 3.94
C GLY A 491 -11.13 11.96 2.78
N PRO A 492 -12.02 11.76 1.80
CA PRO A 492 -12.28 12.71 0.72
C PRO A 492 -13.20 13.85 1.19
N PHE A 493 -12.86 15.07 0.81
CA PHE A 493 -13.66 16.28 1.09
C PHE A 493 -14.04 16.98 -0.21
N GLU A 494 -15.31 17.36 -0.32
CA GLU A 494 -15.76 18.28 -1.35
C GLU A 494 -15.06 19.62 -1.13
N THR A 495 -14.50 20.17 -2.21
CA THR A 495 -13.62 21.33 -2.18
C THR A 495 -14.00 22.29 -3.29
N ALA A 496 -14.20 23.55 -2.94
CA ALA A 496 -14.43 24.64 -3.88
C ALA A 496 -13.11 25.27 -4.33
N TYR A 497 -12.99 25.49 -5.64
CA TYR A 497 -11.82 26.10 -6.29
C TYR A 497 -12.21 27.40 -7.00
N ASP A 498 -11.57 28.52 -6.62
CA ASP A 498 -11.61 29.79 -7.37
C ASP A 498 -10.61 29.70 -8.54
N LEU A 499 -11.09 29.29 -9.72
CA LEU A 499 -10.31 29.09 -10.94
C LEU A 499 -10.05 30.41 -11.71
N PRO A 500 -9.12 30.41 -12.69
CA PRO A 500 -8.92 31.56 -13.58
C PRO A 500 -10.22 32.10 -14.19
N ASN A 501 -10.24 33.41 -14.46
CA ASN A 501 -11.42 34.14 -14.96
C ASN A 501 -12.63 34.12 -14.00
N LYS A 502 -12.42 33.97 -12.68
CA LYS A 502 -13.46 33.91 -11.64
C LYS A 502 -14.45 32.75 -11.81
N THR A 503 -14.08 31.71 -12.55
CA THR A 503 -14.87 30.48 -12.62
C THR A 503 -14.79 29.76 -11.27
N LYS A 504 -15.90 29.25 -10.77
CA LYS A 504 -15.92 28.33 -9.63
C LYS A 504 -16.10 26.90 -10.13
N ALA A 505 -15.32 25.98 -9.58
CA ALA A 505 -15.49 24.55 -9.78
C ALA A 505 -15.57 23.84 -8.43
N VAL A 506 -16.30 22.72 -8.40
CA VAL A 506 -16.25 21.73 -7.32
C VAL A 506 -15.26 20.64 -7.68
N GLY A 507 -14.57 20.09 -6.70
CA GLY A 507 -13.69 18.95 -6.88
C GLY A 507 -13.44 18.28 -5.53
N MET A 508 -12.48 17.36 -5.49
CA MET A 508 -12.16 16.62 -4.29
C MET A 508 -10.72 16.92 -3.85
N GLU A 509 -10.53 17.02 -2.53
CA GLU A 509 -9.23 16.93 -1.88
C GLU A 509 -9.23 15.82 -0.83
N LEU A 510 -8.03 15.42 -0.41
CA LEU A 510 -7.81 14.32 0.54
C LEU A 510 -7.26 14.87 1.87
N VAL A 511 -7.91 14.47 2.97
CA VAL A 511 -7.69 15.01 4.32
C VAL A 511 -7.23 13.86 5.23
N PHE A 512 -6.01 13.98 5.77
CA PHE A 512 -5.35 12.96 6.59
C PHE A 512 -5.75 12.99 8.08
N PHE A 513 -5.59 11.88 8.79
CA PHE A 513 -5.87 11.70 10.21
C PHE A 513 -4.83 10.80 10.88
N GLU A 514 -4.65 10.95 12.19
CA GLU A 514 -3.61 10.27 12.98
C GLU A 514 -4.01 10.22 14.46
N GLY A 515 -4.03 9.04 15.09
CA GLY A 515 -4.44 8.83 16.49
C GLY A 515 -4.43 7.35 16.92
N TRP A 516 -4.63 7.07 18.20
CA TRP A 516 -4.69 5.68 18.70
C TRP A 516 -6.10 5.09 18.57
N ASN A 517 -6.19 3.77 18.35
CA ASN A 517 -7.46 3.07 18.11
C ASN A 517 -8.49 3.20 19.25
N ASP A 518 -8.06 3.23 20.50
CA ASP A 518 -8.92 3.39 21.68
C ASP A 518 -9.21 4.87 22.04
N GLU A 519 -8.44 5.81 21.52
CA GLU A 519 -8.76 7.26 21.57
C GLU A 519 -9.83 7.63 20.53
N LEU A 520 -9.82 6.92 19.40
CA LEU A 520 -10.76 7.08 18.28
C LEU A 520 -12.06 6.28 18.49
N LEU A 521 -11.98 5.10 19.11
CA LEU A 521 -13.12 4.26 19.48
C LEU A 521 -12.92 3.72 20.91
N PRO A 522 -13.46 4.41 21.95
CA PRO A 522 -13.24 4.07 23.35
C PRO A 522 -13.48 2.58 23.69
N GLY A 523 -12.42 1.91 24.15
CA GLY A 523 -12.44 0.50 24.51
C GLY A 523 -12.03 -0.49 23.40
N ALA A 524 -11.65 -0.01 22.21
CA ALA A 524 -11.19 -0.88 21.12
C ALA A 524 -9.89 -1.62 21.48
N GLN A 525 -9.96 -2.96 21.60
CA GLN A 525 -8.80 -3.84 21.79
C GLN A 525 -8.20 -4.39 20.48
N LYS A 526 -8.83 -4.04 19.35
CA LYS A 526 -8.40 -4.31 17.96
C LYS A 526 -8.20 -2.97 17.24
N PRO A 527 -7.45 -2.94 16.12
CA PRO A 527 -7.52 -1.80 15.22
C PRO A 527 -8.95 -1.65 14.66
N ILE A 528 -9.32 -0.40 14.39
CA ILE A 528 -10.64 0.02 13.90
C ILE A 528 -10.78 -0.46 12.46
N THR A 529 -11.92 -1.09 12.11
CA THR A 529 -12.21 -1.46 10.71
C THR A 529 -12.56 -0.22 9.89
N ASN A 530 -12.59 -0.31 8.56
CA ASN A 530 -13.02 0.83 7.75
C ASN A 530 -14.48 1.20 8.03
N GLU A 531 -15.30 0.26 8.48
CA GLU A 531 -16.70 0.49 8.84
C GLU A 531 -16.79 1.35 10.11
N GLU A 532 -16.03 0.99 11.15
CA GLU A 532 -15.93 1.76 12.39
C GLU A 532 -15.25 3.13 12.18
N TRP A 533 -14.31 3.23 11.23
CA TRP A 533 -13.72 4.51 10.81
C TRP A 533 -14.70 5.39 10.03
N ARG A 534 -15.50 4.82 9.11
CA ARG A 534 -16.56 5.53 8.37
C ARG A 534 -17.61 6.09 9.34
N GLU A 535 -17.94 5.35 10.40
CA GLU A 535 -18.81 5.84 11.48
C GLU A 535 -18.23 7.09 12.15
N GLN A 536 -17.00 7.05 12.66
CA GLN A 536 -16.39 8.24 13.31
C GLN A 536 -16.25 9.41 12.33
N PHE A 537 -15.90 9.15 11.08
CA PHE A 537 -15.77 10.18 10.04
C PHE A 537 -17.12 10.85 9.70
N ALA A 538 -18.18 10.06 9.53
CA ALA A 538 -19.53 10.55 9.27
C ALA A 538 -20.12 11.32 10.47
N ASN A 539 -19.81 10.88 11.69
CA ASN A 539 -20.18 11.56 12.94
C ASN A 539 -19.39 12.86 13.20
N GLY A 540 -18.38 13.18 12.37
CA GLY A 540 -17.52 14.35 12.57
C GLY A 540 -16.53 14.19 13.74
N HIS A 541 -16.38 12.98 14.27
CA HIS A 541 -15.49 12.65 15.39
C HIS A 541 -14.06 12.44 14.88
N TYR A 542 -13.39 13.53 14.50
CA TYR A 542 -11.99 13.50 14.08
C TYR A 542 -11.15 14.58 14.78
N THR A 543 -9.99 14.16 15.30
CA THR A 543 -8.98 15.05 15.85
C THR A 543 -8.50 16.01 14.76
N ARG A 544 -8.55 17.33 15.02
CA ARG A 544 -8.19 18.36 14.03
C ARG A 544 -6.78 18.13 13.48
N LEU A 545 -6.68 18.08 12.15
CA LEU A 545 -5.41 18.25 11.45
C LEU A 545 -4.74 19.58 11.81
N HIS A 546 -3.41 19.52 11.91
CA HIS A 546 -2.61 20.59 11.32
C HIS A 546 -2.74 20.46 9.80
N THR A 547 -3.37 21.43 9.15
CA THR A 547 -3.15 21.59 7.71
C THR A 547 -1.65 21.78 7.49
N TYR A 548 -1.04 20.93 6.68
CA TYR A 548 0.33 21.17 6.23
C TYR A 548 0.31 22.43 5.36
N ALA A 549 0.66 23.56 5.98
CA ALA A 549 1.00 24.77 5.25
C ALA A 549 2.09 24.43 4.21
N PRO A 550 2.10 25.10 3.04
CA PRO A 550 3.08 24.82 2.00
C PRO A 550 4.49 24.86 2.59
N LEU A 551 5.32 23.88 2.19
CA LEU A 551 6.58 23.45 2.85
C LEU A 551 7.74 24.48 2.84
N ASN A 552 7.43 25.76 2.65
CA ASN A 552 8.34 26.89 2.50
C ASN A 552 8.12 27.93 3.61
N LYS A 553 8.18 27.49 4.87
CA LYS A 553 8.38 28.32 6.08
C LYS A 553 9.31 27.58 7.05
#